data_AF-A0A6H2NJ42-F1
#
_entry.id   AF-A0A6H2NJ42-F1
#
_cell.length_a   1.000
_cell.length_b   1.000
_cell.length_c   1.000
_cell.angle_alpha   90.00
_cell.angle_beta   90.00
_cell.angle_gamma   90.00
#
_symmetry.space_group_name_H-M   'P 1'
#
loop_
_entity.id
_entity.type
_entity.pdbx_description
1 polymer ?
#
loop_
_entity_poly.entity_id
_entity_poly.type
_entity_poly.pdbx_seq_one_letter_code
_entity_poly.pdbx_strand_id
1 'polypeptide(L)'
;MVSLHKIVLGLVLSGMSLELGLGRLPALAKPGLAMEPEIEAEIVQTKQNAAQTYTQAMLAGYNATERRDYHTALINFRRALAVRPGDRYATAAIRNMETYIAQQRAEAAKQAEIARLQTTLAEAVGANDWACAAASVDRLVTLVPPNSTDRARLIAYRGELGGFIQSRDNLEQWSTICPGGQI
;
A
#
# COMPACT_ATOMS: atom_id res chain seq x y z
N MET A 1 28.72 -41.68 0.02
CA MET A 1 27.67 -42.22 0.91
C MET A 1 26.44 -42.44 0.02
N VAL A 2 26.27 -43.50 -0.78
CA VAL A 2 26.16 -44.96 -0.50
C VAL A 2 25.21 -45.17 0.69
N SER A 3 24.02 -45.78 0.60
CA SER A 3 23.73 -47.03 -0.10
C SER A 3 22.25 -47.19 -0.46
N LEU A 4 21.99 -47.59 -1.70
CA LEU A 4 20.88 -48.45 -2.11
C LEU A 4 20.93 -49.75 -1.30
N HIS A 5 19.78 -50.29 -0.89
CA HIS A 5 19.64 -51.71 -0.62
C HIS A 5 18.54 -52.30 -1.50
N LYS A 6 18.96 -53.31 -2.24
CA LYS A 6 18.23 -54.12 -3.19
C LYS A 6 17.95 -55.49 -2.55
N ILE A 7 16.80 -56.07 -2.93
CA ILE A 7 16.54 -57.51 -3.13
C ILE A 7 16.44 -58.41 -1.89
N VAL A 8 15.28 -59.04 -1.71
CA VAL A 8 15.21 -60.51 -1.54
C VAL A 8 14.09 -61.06 -2.44
N LEU A 9 14.52 -62.01 -3.28
CA LEU A 9 13.74 -62.84 -4.19
C LEU A 9 13.26 -64.08 -3.41
N GLY A 10 12.00 -64.48 -3.58
CA GLY A 10 11.44 -65.68 -2.96
C GLY A 10 10.36 -66.30 -3.84
N LEU A 11 10.80 -67.13 -4.78
CA LEU A 11 10.03 -68.03 -5.63
C LEU A 11 9.50 -69.21 -4.79
N VAL A 12 8.25 -69.66 -4.90
CA VAL A 12 7.82 -71.09 -4.83
C VAL A 12 6.38 -71.26 -5.33
N LEU A 13 6.29 -71.99 -6.43
CA LEU A 13 5.36 -73.06 -6.85
C LEU A 13 3.84 -73.04 -6.52
N SER A 14 3.11 -73.25 -7.61
CA SER A 14 2.14 -74.35 -7.84
C SER A 14 0.88 -74.42 -6.99
N GLY A 15 -0.27 -74.40 -7.67
CA GLY A 15 -1.54 -74.82 -7.09
C GLY A 15 -2.74 -74.42 -7.93
N MET A 16 -2.90 -75.05 -9.10
CA MET A 16 -4.20 -75.18 -9.75
C MET A 16 -5.19 -75.80 -8.76
N SER A 17 -6.33 -75.15 -8.55
CA SER A 17 -7.57 -75.81 -8.14
C SER A 17 -8.76 -74.96 -8.58
N LEU A 18 -9.47 -75.51 -9.55
CA LEU A 18 -10.74 -75.04 -10.06
C LEU A 18 -11.82 -75.72 -9.21
N GLU A 19 -12.53 -74.97 -8.38
CA GLU A 19 -13.71 -75.46 -7.66
C GLU A 19 -14.85 -74.45 -7.85
N LEU A 20 -15.83 -74.85 -8.65
CA LEU A 20 -17.13 -74.21 -8.79
C LEU A 20 -17.90 -74.40 -7.48
N GLY A 21 -17.95 -73.35 -6.66
CA GLY A 21 -18.80 -73.29 -5.48
C GLY A 21 -19.89 -72.23 -5.64
N LEU A 22 -21.11 -72.64 -5.99
CA LEU A 22 -22.31 -71.86 -5.71
C LEU A 22 -22.45 -71.74 -4.18
N GLY A 23 -22.03 -70.60 -3.64
CA GLY A 23 -22.18 -70.26 -2.22
C GLY A 23 -22.71 -68.85 -2.09
N ARG A 24 -24.02 -68.72 -1.85
CA ARG A 24 -24.66 -67.46 -1.45
C ARG A 24 -24.13 -67.10 -0.06
N LEU A 25 -23.20 -66.14 -0.01
CA LEU A 25 -22.75 -65.53 1.24
C LEU A 25 -23.51 -64.21 1.49
N PRO A 26 -23.94 -63.97 2.73
CA PRO A 26 -24.68 -62.78 3.11
C PRO A 26 -23.75 -61.56 3.09
N ALA A 27 -24.38 -60.40 2.91
CA ALA A 27 -23.76 -59.09 2.98
C ALA A 27 -22.87 -58.95 4.23
N LEU A 28 -21.56 -58.96 4.03
CA LEU A 28 -20.60 -58.44 5.00
C LEU A 28 -20.45 -56.94 4.73
N ALA A 29 -21.30 -56.16 5.38
CA ALA A 29 -21.04 -54.76 5.64
C ALA A 29 -19.70 -54.66 6.39
N LYS A 30 -18.69 -54.11 5.72
CA LYS A 30 -17.48 -53.65 6.40
C LYS A 30 -17.90 -52.55 7.38
N PRO A 31 -17.59 -52.65 8.68
CA PRO A 31 -17.55 -51.49 9.54
C PRO A 31 -16.27 -50.72 9.18
N GLY A 32 -16.36 -49.91 8.12
CA GLY A 32 -15.36 -48.91 7.80
C GLY A 32 -15.52 -47.75 8.77
N LEU A 33 -14.65 -47.70 9.77
CA LEU A 33 -14.28 -46.56 10.60
C LEU A 33 -15.28 -45.39 10.66
N ALA A 34 -16.17 -45.41 11.66
CA ALA A 34 -16.80 -44.19 12.15
C ALA A 34 -15.71 -43.34 12.85
N MET A 35 -15.05 -42.49 12.08
CA MET A 35 -14.08 -41.47 12.52
C MET A 35 -14.48 -40.09 11.95
N GLU A 36 -15.78 -39.78 11.85
CA GLU A 36 -16.21 -38.68 10.95
C GLU A 36 -17.12 -37.56 11.52
N PRO A 37 -17.66 -37.53 12.76
CA PRO A 37 -18.42 -36.35 13.22
C PRO A 37 -17.56 -35.22 13.82
N GLU A 38 -16.43 -35.53 14.48
CA GLU A 38 -15.66 -34.52 15.24
C GLU A 38 -14.78 -33.63 14.34
N ILE A 39 -14.14 -34.21 13.33
CA ILE A 39 -13.26 -33.49 12.38
C ILE A 39 -14.06 -32.53 11.49
N GLU A 40 -15.27 -32.94 11.07
CA GLU A 40 -16.14 -32.10 10.25
C GLU A 40 -16.65 -30.87 11.03
N ALA A 41 -17.01 -31.04 12.31
CA ALA A 41 -17.44 -29.94 13.17
C ALA A 41 -16.33 -28.90 13.39
N GLU A 42 -15.08 -29.33 13.60
CA GLU A 42 -13.93 -28.44 13.80
C GLU A 42 -13.58 -27.63 12.54
N ILE A 43 -13.65 -28.26 11.36
CA ILE A 43 -13.40 -27.59 10.07
C ILE A 43 -14.47 -26.52 9.79
N VAL A 44 -15.74 -26.81 10.09
CA VAL A 44 -16.84 -25.84 9.93
C VAL A 44 -16.66 -24.67 10.90
N GLN A 45 -16.34 -24.92 12.16
CA GLN A 45 -16.10 -23.85 13.15
C GLN A 45 -14.93 -22.95 12.73
N THR A 46 -13.83 -23.54 12.26
CA THR A 46 -12.65 -22.79 11.79
C THR A 46 -12.98 -21.88 10.61
N LYS A 47 -13.77 -22.38 9.64
CA LYS A 47 -14.24 -21.58 8.51
C LYS A 47 -15.17 -20.45 8.93
N GLN A 48 -16.07 -20.69 9.87
CA GLN A 48 -16.97 -19.66 10.41
C GLN A 48 -16.19 -18.57 11.16
N ASN A 49 -15.22 -18.96 12.00
CA ASN A 49 -14.34 -18.03 12.70
C ASN A 49 -13.54 -17.16 11.73
N ALA A 50 -13.01 -17.76 10.66
CA ALA A 50 -12.35 -17.02 9.58
C ALA A 50 -13.32 -16.05 8.88
N ALA A 51 -14.55 -16.47 8.55
CA ALA A 51 -15.53 -15.60 7.92
C ALA A 51 -15.91 -14.40 8.81
N GLN A 52 -16.07 -14.63 10.12
CA GLN A 52 -16.35 -13.57 11.09
C GLN A 52 -15.16 -12.61 11.23
N THR A 53 -13.94 -13.15 11.36
CA THR A 53 -12.71 -12.33 11.47
C THR A 53 -12.50 -11.46 10.23
N TYR A 54 -12.72 -12.03 9.04
CA TYR A 54 -12.71 -11.29 7.78
C TYR A 54 -13.73 -10.14 7.82
N THR A 55 -14.97 -10.43 8.22
CA THR A 55 -16.06 -9.44 8.22
C THR A 55 -15.77 -8.30 9.19
N GLN A 56 -15.31 -8.62 10.39
CA GLN A 56 -14.91 -7.63 11.40
C GLN A 56 -13.76 -6.76 10.90
N ALA A 57 -12.73 -7.35 10.29
CA ALA A 57 -11.61 -6.61 9.75
C ALA A 57 -12.04 -5.68 8.60
N MET A 58 -12.93 -6.14 7.70
CA MET A 58 -13.47 -5.29 6.64
C MET A 58 -14.27 -4.11 7.20
N LEU A 59 -15.19 -4.36 8.15
CA LEU A 59 -15.99 -3.31 8.79
C LEU A 59 -15.12 -2.29 9.53
N ALA A 60 -14.11 -2.76 10.28
CA ALA A 60 -13.16 -1.88 10.96
C ALA A 60 -12.36 -1.03 9.96
N GLY A 61 -11.95 -1.62 8.83
CA GLY A 61 -11.26 -0.90 7.75
C GLY A 61 -12.13 0.20 7.14
N TYR A 62 -13.41 -0.11 6.85
CA TYR A 62 -14.34 0.89 6.32
C TYR A 62 -14.64 2.00 7.32
N ASN A 63 -14.88 1.68 8.60
CA ASN A 63 -15.11 2.68 9.63
C ASN A 63 -13.89 3.61 9.82
N ALA A 64 -12.68 3.05 9.82
CA ALA A 64 -11.46 3.87 9.83
C ALA A 64 -11.33 4.74 8.57
N THR A 65 -11.74 4.23 7.40
CA THR A 65 -11.77 5.01 6.15
C THR A 65 -12.74 6.20 6.23
N GLU A 66 -13.93 6.00 6.81
CA GLU A 66 -14.92 7.07 7.03
C GLU A 66 -14.38 8.18 7.94
N ARG A 67 -13.58 7.79 8.95
CA ARG A 67 -12.86 8.72 9.84
C ARG A 67 -11.60 9.33 9.21
N ARG A 68 -11.27 8.98 7.95
CA ARG A 68 -10.05 9.35 7.24
C ARG A 68 -8.75 8.88 7.91
N ASP A 69 -8.85 7.88 8.78
CA ASP A 69 -7.69 7.18 9.36
C ASP A 69 -7.24 6.08 8.41
N TYR A 70 -6.58 6.50 7.32
CA TYR A 70 -6.18 5.60 6.23
C TYR A 70 -5.12 4.58 6.65
N HIS A 71 -4.30 4.90 7.66
CA HIS A 71 -3.31 3.98 8.20
C HIS A 71 -3.97 2.84 8.98
N THR A 72 -4.90 3.14 9.89
CA THR A 72 -5.68 2.12 10.60
C THR A 72 -6.55 1.32 9.62
N ALA A 73 -7.13 1.97 8.61
CA ALA A 73 -7.90 1.29 7.58
C ALA A 73 -7.04 0.27 6.80
N LEU A 74 -5.84 0.68 6.37
CA LEU A 74 -4.90 -0.18 5.65
C LEU A 74 -4.52 -1.43 6.47
N ILE A 75 -4.26 -1.27 7.76
CA ILE A 75 -3.93 -2.40 8.66
C ILE A 75 -5.10 -3.40 8.70
N ASN A 76 -6.33 -2.90 8.85
CA ASN A 76 -7.52 -3.75 8.93
C ASN A 76 -7.84 -4.45 7.61
N PHE A 77 -7.70 -3.77 6.46
CA PHE A 77 -7.87 -4.43 5.16
C PHE A 77 -6.79 -5.47 4.87
N ARG A 78 -5.53 -5.24 5.29
CA ARG A 78 -4.46 -6.26 5.22
C ARG A 78 -4.79 -7.47 6.09
N ARG A 79 -5.35 -7.26 7.29
CA ARG A 79 -5.83 -8.34 8.15
C ARG A 79 -6.95 -9.14 7.48
N ALA A 80 -7.92 -8.46 6.84
CA ALA A 80 -8.97 -9.13 6.07
C ALA A 80 -8.40 -9.97 4.90
N LEU A 81 -7.44 -9.41 4.15
CA LEU A 81 -6.79 -10.12 3.05
C LEU A 81 -5.97 -11.34 3.53
N ALA A 82 -5.35 -11.26 4.70
CA ALA A 82 -4.64 -12.40 5.28
C ALA A 82 -5.59 -13.56 5.64
N VAL A 83 -6.82 -13.25 6.06
CA VAL A 83 -7.86 -14.26 6.36
C VAL A 83 -8.45 -14.85 5.08
N ARG A 84 -8.59 -14.05 4.02
CA ARG A 84 -9.06 -14.50 2.71
C ARG A 84 -8.09 -14.06 1.60
N PRO A 85 -7.03 -14.83 1.35
CA PRO A 85 -6.11 -14.55 0.26
C PRO A 85 -6.84 -14.53 -1.09
N GLY A 86 -6.50 -13.55 -1.94
CA GLY A 86 -7.16 -13.36 -3.24
C GLY A 86 -8.49 -12.63 -3.20
N ASP A 87 -8.95 -12.16 -2.02
CA ASP A 87 -10.16 -11.35 -1.93
C ASP A 87 -9.99 -10.01 -2.67
N ARG A 88 -10.81 -9.81 -3.70
CA ARG A 88 -10.74 -8.64 -4.57
C ARG A 88 -11.14 -7.35 -3.85
N TYR A 89 -12.04 -7.42 -2.87
CA TYR A 89 -12.52 -6.25 -2.14
C TYR A 89 -11.46 -5.74 -1.17
N ALA A 90 -10.87 -6.63 -0.37
CA ALA A 90 -9.77 -6.27 0.53
C ALA A 90 -8.55 -5.75 -0.26
N THR A 91 -8.22 -6.37 -1.39
CA THR A 91 -7.13 -5.92 -2.28
C THR A 91 -7.39 -4.52 -2.84
N ALA A 92 -8.60 -4.26 -3.33
CA ALA A 92 -8.96 -2.93 -3.84
C ALA A 92 -8.94 -1.87 -2.74
N ALA A 93 -9.45 -2.20 -1.54
CA ALA A 93 -9.45 -1.31 -0.39
C ALA A 93 -8.02 -0.93 0.05
N ILE A 94 -7.09 -1.89 0.09
CA ILE A 94 -5.66 -1.65 0.36
C ILE A 94 -5.08 -0.64 -0.63
N ARG A 95 -5.28 -0.85 -1.93
CA ARG A 95 -4.78 0.07 -2.98
C ARG A 95 -5.35 1.48 -2.83
N ASN A 96 -6.63 1.59 -2.49
CA ASN A 96 -7.26 2.89 -2.23
C ASN A 96 -6.60 3.57 -1.03
N MET A 97 -6.36 2.86 0.07
CA MET A 97 -5.73 3.43 1.25
C MET A 97 -4.29 3.86 0.98
N GLU A 98 -3.51 3.06 0.24
CA GLU A 98 -2.15 3.43 -0.17
C GLU A 98 -2.15 4.69 -1.03
N THR A 99 -3.13 4.84 -1.93
CA THR A 99 -3.32 6.05 -2.73
C THR A 99 -3.62 7.28 -1.86
N TYR A 100 -4.54 7.17 -0.91
CA TYR A 100 -4.87 8.28 -0.02
C TYR A 100 -3.71 8.68 0.90
N ILE A 101 -2.97 7.71 1.43
CA ILE A 101 -1.76 7.98 2.24
C ILE A 101 -0.71 8.71 1.40
N ALA A 102 -0.47 8.26 0.16
CA ALA A 102 0.48 8.91 -0.74
C ALA A 102 0.05 10.36 -1.07
N GLN A 103 -1.23 10.59 -1.32
CA GLN A 103 -1.79 11.92 -1.55
C GLN A 103 -1.61 12.84 -0.33
N GLN A 104 -1.90 12.36 0.89
CA GLN A 104 -1.68 13.14 2.12
C GLN A 104 -0.20 13.53 2.28
N ARG A 105 0.71 12.60 2.03
CA ARG A 105 2.16 12.87 2.10
C ARG A 105 2.60 13.90 1.06
N ALA A 106 2.12 13.77 -0.18
CA ALA A 106 2.43 14.71 -1.24
C ALA A 106 1.92 16.13 -0.91
N GLU A 107 0.69 16.24 -0.39
CA GLU A 107 0.14 17.52 0.03
C GLU A 107 0.92 18.10 1.21
N ALA A 108 1.26 17.31 2.23
CA ALA A 108 2.08 17.77 3.35
C ALA A 108 3.46 18.27 2.89
N ALA A 109 4.13 17.53 2.00
CA ALA A 109 5.43 17.94 1.44
C ALA A 109 5.31 19.24 0.63
N LYS A 110 4.24 19.38 -0.16
CA LYS A 110 3.93 20.60 -0.90
C LYS A 110 3.73 21.80 0.03
N GLN A 111 2.96 21.63 1.12
CA GLN A 111 2.74 22.70 2.09
C GLN A 111 4.04 23.09 2.81
N ALA A 112 4.89 22.12 3.16
CA ALA A 112 6.20 22.38 3.75
C ALA A 112 7.10 23.19 2.79
N GLU A 113 7.09 22.86 1.49
CA GLU A 113 7.85 23.61 0.49
C GLU A 113 7.30 25.04 0.30
N ILE A 114 5.98 25.22 0.28
CA ILE A 114 5.37 26.56 0.24
C ILE A 114 5.82 27.39 1.44
N ALA A 115 5.76 26.83 2.66
CA ALA A 115 6.18 27.53 3.87
C ALA A 115 7.66 27.92 3.81
N ARG A 116 8.53 27.00 3.37
CA ARG A 116 9.96 27.28 3.19
C ARG A 116 10.20 28.42 2.21
N LEU A 117 9.53 28.39 1.05
CA LEU A 117 9.65 29.44 0.03
C LEU A 117 9.13 30.79 0.51
N GLN A 118 8.09 30.83 1.32
CA GLN A 118 7.60 32.07 1.92
C GLN A 118 8.64 32.70 2.85
N THR A 119 9.33 31.90 3.65
CA THR A 119 10.46 32.37 4.48
C THR A 119 11.62 32.87 3.60
N THR A 120 12.06 32.08 2.62
CA THR A 120 13.13 32.48 1.69
C THR A 120 12.79 33.77 0.94
N LEU A 121 11.53 33.91 0.49
CA LEU A 121 11.06 35.11 -0.19
C LEU A 121 11.14 36.34 0.73
N ALA A 122 10.69 36.22 1.98
CA ALA A 122 10.72 37.32 2.94
C ALA A 122 12.17 37.77 3.24
N GLU A 123 13.08 36.81 3.43
CA GLU A 123 14.51 37.09 3.63
C GLU A 123 15.14 37.76 2.41
N ALA A 124 14.87 37.23 1.20
CA ALA A 124 15.38 37.77 -0.05
C ALA A 124 14.91 39.21 -0.28
N VAL A 125 13.62 39.49 -0.05
CA VAL A 125 13.05 40.84 -0.13
C VAL A 125 13.70 41.77 0.90
N GLY A 126 13.88 41.33 2.14
CA GLY A 126 14.53 42.12 3.20
C GLY A 126 16.00 42.43 2.89
N ALA A 127 16.70 41.52 2.23
CA ALA A 127 18.07 41.72 1.77
C ALA A 127 18.17 42.50 0.44
N ASN A 128 17.03 42.86 -0.18
CA ASN A 128 16.95 43.39 -1.54
C ASN A 128 17.58 42.45 -2.60
N ASP A 129 17.55 41.14 -2.36
CA ASP A 129 17.94 40.10 -3.32
C ASP A 129 16.75 39.79 -4.24
N TRP A 130 16.53 40.68 -5.21
CA TRP A 130 15.38 40.60 -6.10
C TRP A 130 15.40 39.39 -7.03
N ALA A 131 16.59 38.89 -7.38
CA ALA A 131 16.76 37.69 -8.17
C ALA A 131 16.26 36.44 -7.40
N CYS A 132 16.68 36.28 -6.14
CA CYS A 132 16.21 35.19 -5.29
C CYS A 132 14.71 35.33 -4.93
N ALA A 133 14.23 36.55 -4.71
CA ALA A 133 12.81 36.81 -4.50
C ALA A 133 11.97 36.37 -5.71
N ALA A 134 12.38 36.75 -6.93
CA ALA A 134 11.68 36.36 -8.16
C ALA A 134 11.69 34.83 -8.35
N ALA A 135 12.83 34.17 -8.14
CA ALA A 135 12.92 32.71 -8.22
C ALA A 135 12.00 32.00 -7.20
N SER A 136 11.90 32.53 -5.98
CA SER A 136 11.01 32.01 -4.95
C SER A 136 9.54 32.15 -5.33
N VAL A 137 9.14 33.31 -5.87
CA VAL A 137 7.79 33.55 -6.39
C VAL A 137 7.46 32.61 -7.56
N ASP A 138 8.41 32.38 -8.46
CA ASP A 138 8.24 31.47 -9.60
C ASP A 138 7.90 30.06 -9.15
N ARG A 139 8.63 29.57 -8.15
CA ARG A 139 8.34 28.27 -7.57
C ARG A 139 6.97 28.26 -6.90
N LEU A 140 6.63 29.29 -6.11
CA LEU A 140 5.32 29.41 -5.46
C LEU A 140 4.16 29.38 -6.47
N VAL A 141 4.27 30.06 -7.61
CA VAL A 141 3.22 30.07 -8.66
C VAL A 141 2.93 28.67 -9.22
N THR A 142 3.92 27.77 -9.23
CA THR A 142 3.73 26.37 -9.67
C THR A 142 3.06 25.48 -8.62
N LEU A 143 3.16 25.86 -7.33
CA LEU A 143 2.59 25.09 -6.22
C LEU A 143 1.18 25.57 -5.88
N VAL A 144 0.90 26.87 -6.02
CA VAL A 144 -0.41 27.45 -5.72
C VAL A 144 -1.43 27.08 -6.83
N PRO A 145 -2.70 26.76 -6.49
CA PRO A 145 -3.70 26.35 -7.49
C PRO A 145 -3.91 27.36 -8.63
N PRO A 146 -4.07 26.90 -9.89
CA PRO A 146 -4.06 27.75 -11.09
C PRO A 146 -5.14 28.83 -11.13
N ASN A 147 -6.27 28.62 -10.43
CA ASN A 147 -7.45 29.50 -10.42
C ASN A 147 -7.66 30.20 -9.06
N SER A 148 -6.61 30.34 -8.26
CA SER A 148 -6.68 31.03 -6.97
C SER A 148 -6.30 32.50 -7.09
N THR A 149 -6.89 33.33 -6.23
CA THR A 149 -6.51 34.74 -6.07
C THR A 149 -5.06 34.89 -5.60
N ASP A 150 -4.57 33.95 -4.79
CA ASP A 150 -3.17 33.94 -4.31
C ASP A 150 -2.19 33.75 -5.46
N ARG A 151 -2.50 32.89 -6.44
CA ARG A 151 -1.66 32.76 -7.63
C ARG A 151 -1.65 34.03 -8.46
N ALA A 152 -2.80 34.69 -8.62
CA ALA A 152 -2.87 35.97 -9.32
C ALA A 152 -2.03 37.06 -8.64
N ARG A 153 -2.07 37.11 -7.30
CA ARG A 153 -1.24 38.01 -6.48
C ARG A 153 0.25 37.73 -6.66
N LEU A 154 0.66 36.46 -6.64
CA LEU A 154 2.05 36.07 -6.87
C LEU A 154 2.54 36.44 -8.28
N ILE A 155 1.70 36.28 -9.30
CA ILE A 155 2.03 36.69 -10.68
C ILE A 155 2.20 38.22 -10.77
N ALA A 156 1.31 38.99 -10.15
CA ALA A 156 1.44 40.45 -10.10
C ALA A 156 2.72 40.87 -9.36
N TYR A 157 2.98 40.25 -8.20
CA TYR A 157 4.17 40.52 -7.40
C TYR A 157 5.47 40.17 -8.13
N ARG A 158 5.50 39.08 -8.91
CA ARG A 158 6.61 38.75 -9.80
C ARG A 158 6.92 39.88 -10.79
N GLY A 159 5.88 40.53 -11.32
CA GLY A 159 6.04 41.67 -12.23
C GLY A 159 6.70 42.88 -11.55
N GLU A 160 6.30 43.19 -10.32
CA GLU A 160 6.90 44.24 -9.50
C GLU A 160 8.38 43.96 -9.23
N LEU A 161 8.72 42.72 -8.85
CA LEU A 161 10.09 42.26 -8.65
C LEU A 161 10.95 42.44 -9.91
N GLY A 162 10.39 42.21 -11.10
CA GLY A 162 11.08 42.44 -12.37
C GLY A 162 11.54 43.89 -12.57
N GLY A 163 10.75 44.87 -12.14
CA GLY A 163 11.12 46.29 -12.19
C GLY A 163 12.33 46.62 -11.29
N PHE A 164 12.44 45.96 -10.13
CA PHE A 164 13.58 46.12 -9.23
C PHE A 164 14.86 45.43 -9.74
N ILE A 165 14.74 44.39 -10.57
CA ILE A 165 15.88 43.71 -11.22
C ILE A 165 16.44 44.57 -12.35
N GLN A 166 15.58 45.12 -13.22
CA GLN A 166 16.00 45.91 -14.39
C GLN A 166 16.63 47.27 -14.02
N SER A 167 16.39 47.76 -12.80
CA SER A 167 16.86 49.06 -12.32
C SER A 167 18.17 49.00 -11.52
N ARG A 168 18.82 47.84 -11.38
CA ARG A 168 19.99 47.65 -10.49
C ARG A 168 21.19 46.95 -11.13
N ASP A 169 22.37 47.45 -10.76
CA ASP A 169 23.72 46.94 -11.08
C ASP A 169 24.12 45.68 -10.28
N ASN A 170 23.25 45.14 -9.42
CA ASN A 170 23.57 44.02 -8.51
C ASN A 170 23.35 42.63 -9.13
N LEU A 171 23.15 42.53 -10.44
CA LEU A 171 23.02 41.24 -11.16
C LEU A 171 24.26 40.35 -10.98
N GLU A 172 25.41 40.93 -10.63
CA GLU A 172 26.66 40.18 -10.38
C GLU A 172 26.86 39.75 -8.91
N GLN A 173 26.03 40.21 -7.97
CA GLN A 173 26.05 39.68 -6.61
C GLN A 173 25.30 38.35 -6.58
N TRP A 174 26.05 37.28 -6.37
CA TRP A 174 25.49 35.95 -6.14
C TRP A 174 24.59 35.95 -4.90
N SER A 175 23.40 35.35 -5.03
CA SER A 175 22.46 35.23 -3.92
C SER A 175 23.07 34.37 -2.81
N THR A 176 23.12 34.91 -1.59
CA THR A 176 23.50 34.17 -0.38
C THR A 176 22.32 33.42 0.25
N ILE A 177 21.10 33.70 -0.20
CA ILE A 177 19.84 33.22 0.39
C ILE A 177 19.29 32.03 -0.41
N CYS A 178 19.36 32.09 -1.74
CA CYS A 178 18.92 30.98 -2.60
C CYS A 178 20.05 29.94 -2.76
N PRO A 179 19.80 28.66 -2.44
CA PRO A 179 20.76 27.59 -2.69
C PRO A 179 20.94 27.42 -4.20
N GLY A 180 22.05 27.91 -4.74
CA GLY A 180 22.33 27.96 -6.17
C GLY A 180 23.27 29.11 -6.59
N GLY A 181 23.54 30.07 -5.70
CA GLY A 181 24.49 31.17 -5.95
C GLY A 181 25.96 30.86 -5.64
N GLN A 182 26.27 29.73 -4.97
CA GLN A 182 27.64 29.35 -4.65
C GLN A 182 28.13 28.28 -5.63
N ILE A 183 28.97 28.68 -6.57
CA ILE A 183 29.87 27.80 -7.34
C ILE A 183 31.30 28.05 -6.90
#